data_AF-A0AAD4MQY4-F1
#
_entry.id   AF-A0AAD4MQY4-F1
#
_cell.length_a   1.000
_cell.length_b   1.000
_cell.length_c   1.000
_cell.angle_alpha   90.00
_cell.angle_beta   90.00
_cell.angle_gamma   90.00
#
_symmetry.space_group_name_H-M   'P 1'
#
loop_
_entity.id
_entity.type
_entity.pdbx_description
1 polymer ?
#
loop_
_entity_poly.entity_id
_entity_poly.type
_entity_poly.pdbx_seq_one_letter_code
_entity_poly.pdbx_strand_id
1 'polypeptide(L)'
;MNSTIKIPSEIDYTSYVNLAFSIAIVVFHVTTIFFTFHVIYCSKFGNKSTKLDRISNSFFIFLACRGIGAVLAIPYHVYLTVNWSPEAGQNYEPYALLWLGVGMLVHGCMSTLSALVLTLDRCLALTFPMHYNSRIAKWFPWFTVACFILSSIFFAFNILIEIPLDVEKGHMKFTRSKPSGYE
;
A
#
# COMPACT_ATOMS: atom_id res chain seq x y z
N MET A 1 -4.35 -46.22 31.61
CA MET A 1 -3.91 -45.29 30.55
C MET A 1 -4.99 -44.24 30.38
N ASN A 2 -4.82 -43.06 30.96
CA ASN A 2 -5.72 -41.93 30.73
C ASN A 2 -5.30 -41.26 29.40
N SER A 3 -6.06 -41.50 28.34
CA SER A 3 -5.99 -40.70 27.12
C SER A 3 -6.65 -39.35 27.41
N THR A 4 -5.86 -38.38 27.86
CA THR A 4 -6.29 -37.00 27.96
C THR A 4 -6.63 -36.52 26.55
N ILE A 5 -7.92 -36.46 26.25
CA ILE A 5 -8.44 -35.81 25.04
C ILE A 5 -7.97 -34.36 25.14
N LYS A 6 -6.98 -33.99 24.33
CA LYS A 6 -6.60 -32.59 24.14
C LYS A 6 -7.79 -31.93 23.45
N ILE A 7 -8.63 -31.27 24.24
CA ILE A 7 -9.62 -30.34 23.72
C ILE A 7 -8.81 -29.30 22.94
N PRO A 8 -9.05 -29.11 21.63
CA PRO A 8 -8.33 -28.11 20.86
C PRO A 8 -8.52 -26.77 21.57
N SER A 9 -7.39 -26.19 21.97
CA SER A 9 -7.30 -24.85 22.54
C SER A 9 -8.06 -23.87 21.65
N GLU A 10 -8.81 -22.96 22.27
CA GLU A 10 -9.57 -21.85 21.69
C GLU A 10 -9.28 -21.59 20.20
N ILE A 11 -10.32 -21.69 19.37
CA ILE A 11 -10.31 -21.19 18.00
C ILE A 11 -9.82 -19.74 18.06
N ASP A 12 -8.66 -19.44 17.48
CA ASP A 12 -8.14 -18.08 17.40
C ASP A 12 -8.92 -17.31 16.33
N TYR A 13 -10.07 -16.77 16.73
CA TYR A 13 -10.93 -15.93 15.90
C TYR A 13 -10.17 -14.76 15.25
N THR A 14 -9.12 -14.24 15.91
CA THR A 14 -8.28 -13.15 15.38
C THR A 14 -7.58 -13.57 14.09
N SER A 15 -7.10 -14.81 14.01
CA SER A 15 -6.41 -15.34 12.84
C SER A 15 -7.34 -15.44 11.63
N TYR A 16 -8.58 -15.90 11.83
CA TYR A 16 -9.60 -15.96 10.78
C TYR A 16 -10.01 -14.56 10.29
N VAL A 17 -10.16 -13.61 11.22
CA VAL A 17 -10.45 -12.21 10.88
C VAL A 17 -9.33 -11.62 10.02
N ASN A 18 -8.06 -11.84 10.39
CA ASN A 18 -6.90 -11.37 9.62
C ASN A 18 -6.83 -11.98 8.22
N LEU A 19 -7.17 -13.26 8.06
CA LEU A 19 -7.29 -13.91 6.75
C LEU A 19 -8.39 -13.25 5.91
N ALA A 20 -9.59 -13.10 6.48
CA ALA A 20 -10.71 -12.48 5.79
C ALA A 20 -10.39 -11.05 5.33
N PHE A 21 -9.72 -10.26 6.19
CA PHE A 21 -9.22 -8.93 5.82
C PHE A 21 -8.20 -9.01 4.69
N SER A 22 -7.25 -9.95 4.72
CA SER A 22 -6.23 -10.09 3.66
C SER A 22 -6.86 -10.42 2.31
N ILE A 23 -7.83 -11.34 2.28
CA ILE A 23 -8.61 -11.68 1.07
C ILE A 23 -9.37 -10.45 0.56
N ALA A 24 -10.08 -9.74 1.45
CA ALA A 24 -10.81 -8.54 1.08
C ALA A 24 -9.89 -7.47 0.47
N ILE A 25 -8.70 -7.27 1.06
CA ILE A 25 -7.70 -6.32 0.55
C ILE A 25 -7.23 -6.71 -0.86
N VAL A 26 -6.98 -7.99 -1.14
CA VAL A 26 -6.63 -8.45 -2.50
C VAL A 26 -7.74 -8.09 -3.49
N VAL A 27 -9.01 -8.36 -3.15
CA VAL A 27 -10.16 -7.99 -4.00
C VAL A 27 -10.23 -6.48 -4.22
N PHE A 28 -10.00 -5.68 -3.17
CA PHE A 28 -9.97 -4.21 -3.29
C PHE A 28 -8.82 -3.71 -4.17
N HIS A 29 -7.63 -4.33 -4.11
CA HIS A 29 -6.53 -3.97 -5.01
C HIS A 29 -6.84 -4.32 -6.46
N VAL A 30 -7.37 -5.52 -6.74
CA VAL A 30 -7.74 -5.94 -8.09
C VAL A 30 -8.80 -5.02 -8.68
N THR A 31 -9.84 -4.67 -7.91
CA THR A 31 -10.85 -3.71 -8.36
C THR A 31 -10.26 -2.32 -8.55
N THR A 32 -9.38 -1.85 -7.66
CA THR A 32 -8.68 -0.56 -7.81
C THR A 32 -7.86 -0.51 -9.09
N ILE A 33 -7.11 -1.58 -9.40
CA ILE A 33 -6.36 -1.71 -10.66
C ILE A 33 -7.32 -1.58 -11.83
N PHE A 34 -8.38 -2.38 -11.85
CA PHE A 34 -9.35 -2.34 -12.93
C PHE A 34 -9.94 -0.94 -13.15
N PHE A 35 -10.43 -0.28 -12.10
CA PHE A 35 -11.01 1.05 -12.21
C PHE A 35 -9.99 2.13 -12.60
N THR A 36 -8.79 2.11 -12.04
CA THR A 36 -7.74 3.11 -12.35
C THR A 36 -7.31 3.01 -13.81
N PHE A 37 -7.02 1.80 -14.31
CA PHE A 37 -6.67 1.58 -15.71
C PHE A 37 -7.84 1.87 -16.65
N HIS A 38 -9.07 1.52 -16.27
CA HIS A 38 -10.26 1.85 -17.07
C HIS A 38 -10.45 3.36 -17.20
N VAL A 39 -10.32 4.13 -16.12
CA VAL A 39 -10.43 5.61 -16.18
C VAL A 39 -9.33 6.22 -17.04
N ILE A 40 -8.09 5.73 -16.91
CA ILE A 40 -6.96 6.14 -17.74
C ILE A 40 -7.23 5.82 -19.22
N TYR A 41 -7.77 4.63 -19.51
CA TYR A 41 -8.12 4.20 -20.86
C TYR A 41 -9.24 5.07 -21.45
N CYS A 42 -10.35 5.26 -20.73
CA CYS A 42 -11.44 6.11 -21.18
C CYS A 42 -11.01 7.57 -21.38
N SER A 43 -10.07 8.07 -20.58
CA SER A 43 -9.52 9.41 -20.77
C SER A 43 -8.76 9.57 -22.08
N LYS A 44 -7.92 8.59 -22.45
CA LYS A 44 -7.04 8.69 -23.63
C LYS A 44 -7.67 8.14 -24.91
N PHE A 45 -8.41 7.05 -24.81
CA PHE A 45 -8.87 6.22 -25.92
C PHE A 45 -10.39 6.02 -25.93
N GLY A 46 -11.13 6.63 -24.99
CA GLY A 46 -12.58 6.52 -24.96
C GLY A 46 -13.25 7.05 -26.24
N ASN A 47 -14.31 6.38 -26.65
CA ASN A 47 -15.22 6.91 -27.68
C ASN A 47 -15.85 8.22 -27.20
N LYS A 48 -16.35 9.06 -28.12
CA LYS A 48 -16.93 10.39 -27.78
C LYS A 48 -17.94 10.37 -26.62
N SER A 49 -18.65 9.25 -26.41
CA SER A 49 -19.62 9.09 -25.30
C SER A 49 -19.00 8.73 -23.95
N THR A 50 -17.79 8.16 -23.91
CA THR A 50 -17.11 7.72 -22.68
C THR A 50 -15.81 8.47 -22.42
N LYS A 51 -15.43 9.39 -23.32
CA LYS A 51 -14.21 10.17 -23.23
C LYS A 51 -14.31 11.19 -22.11
N LEU A 52 -13.39 11.10 -21.15
CA LEU A 52 -13.24 12.07 -20.08
C LEU A 52 -12.38 13.24 -20.59
N ASP A 53 -13.04 14.24 -21.19
CA ASP A 53 -12.38 15.34 -21.90
C ASP A 53 -11.56 16.30 -21.01
N ARG A 54 -11.67 16.22 -19.68
CA ARG A 54 -10.97 17.13 -18.75
C ARG A 54 -10.44 16.45 -17.50
N ILE A 55 -9.51 15.51 -17.66
CA ILE A 55 -8.71 15.00 -16.54
C ILE A 55 -7.47 15.90 -16.37
N SER A 56 -7.23 16.43 -15.15
CA SER A 56 -6.00 17.15 -14.87
C SER A 56 -4.82 16.20 -14.85
N ASN A 57 -3.63 16.66 -15.25
CA ASN A 57 -2.41 15.86 -15.20
C ASN A 57 -2.13 15.33 -13.78
N SER A 58 -2.42 16.13 -12.75
CA SER A 58 -2.30 15.73 -11.34
C SER A 58 -3.23 14.55 -11.00
N PHE A 59 -4.46 14.55 -11.52
CA PHE A 59 -5.40 13.43 -11.34
C PHE A 59 -4.96 12.18 -12.11
N PHE A 60 -4.38 12.34 -13.30
CA PHE A 60 -3.79 11.23 -14.06
C PHE A 60 -2.64 10.58 -13.28
N ILE A 61 -1.73 11.38 -12.75
CA ILE A 61 -0.61 10.90 -11.93
C ILE A 61 -1.13 10.19 -10.67
N PHE A 62 -2.14 10.77 -10.01
CA PHE A 62 -2.81 10.14 -8.86
C PHE A 62 -3.31 8.72 -9.20
N LEU A 63 -4.07 8.59 -10.29
CA LEU A 63 -4.62 7.28 -10.71
C LEU A 63 -3.51 6.29 -11.06
N ALA A 64 -2.45 6.74 -11.75
CA ALA A 64 -1.32 5.91 -12.10
C ALA A 64 -0.58 5.41 -10.86
N CYS A 65 -0.26 6.29 -9.90
CA CYS A 65 0.38 5.92 -8.64
C CYS A 65 -0.48 4.95 -7.82
N ARG A 66 -1.80 5.17 -7.76
CA ARG A 66 -2.73 4.29 -7.05
C ARG A 66 -2.81 2.90 -7.69
N GLY A 67 -2.86 2.84 -9.02
CA GLY A 67 -2.87 1.59 -9.78
C GLY A 67 -1.57 0.80 -9.64
N ILE A 68 -0.41 1.44 -9.86
CA ILE A 68 0.91 0.82 -9.70
C ILE A 68 1.12 0.34 -8.27
N GLY A 69 0.80 1.18 -7.27
CA GLY A 69 0.94 0.79 -5.88
C GLY A 69 0.04 -0.40 -5.53
N ALA A 70 -1.20 -0.45 -6.03
CA ALA A 70 -2.07 -1.60 -5.82
C ALA A 70 -1.47 -2.90 -6.40
N VAL A 71 -0.81 -2.84 -7.57
CA VAL A 71 -0.08 -3.98 -8.14
C VAL A 71 1.06 -4.42 -7.21
N LEU A 72 1.82 -3.47 -6.64
CA LEU A 72 2.93 -3.77 -5.73
C LEU A 72 2.48 -4.34 -4.37
N ALA A 73 1.26 -4.03 -3.92
CA ALA A 73 0.72 -4.50 -2.65
C ALA A 73 0.14 -5.93 -2.71
N ILE A 74 -0.32 -6.38 -3.89
CA ILE A 74 -0.96 -7.71 -4.04
C ILE A 74 -0.05 -8.87 -3.60
N PRO A 75 1.24 -8.95 -4.01
CA PRO A 75 2.10 -10.06 -3.63
C PRO A 75 2.19 -10.29 -2.12
N TYR A 76 2.21 -9.22 -1.33
CA TYR A 76 2.21 -9.29 0.13
C TYR A 76 0.94 -9.93 0.68
N HIS A 77 -0.24 -9.45 0.27
CA HIS A 77 -1.50 -9.98 0.78
C HIS A 77 -1.80 -11.40 0.28
N VAL A 78 -1.37 -11.74 -0.94
CA VAL A 78 -1.43 -13.11 -1.46
C VAL A 78 -0.54 -14.03 -0.63
N TYR A 79 0.69 -13.62 -0.32
CA TYR A 79 1.59 -14.40 0.52
C TYR A 79 1.03 -14.67 1.92
N LEU A 80 0.43 -13.65 2.56
CA LEU A 80 -0.27 -13.81 3.84
C LEU A 80 -1.44 -14.80 3.74
N THR A 81 -2.20 -14.73 2.64
CA THR A 81 -3.40 -15.58 2.44
C THR A 81 -3.02 -17.03 2.15
N VAL A 82 -2.03 -17.27 1.28
CA VAL A 82 -1.62 -18.61 0.83
C VAL A 82 -0.89 -19.37 1.94
N ASN A 83 -0.07 -18.68 2.74
CA ASN A 83 0.69 -19.30 3.82
C ASN A 83 -0.03 -19.24 5.18
N TRP A 84 -1.31 -18.86 5.19
CA TRP A 84 -2.10 -18.84 6.41
C TRP A 84 -2.40 -20.26 6.89
N SER A 85 -2.19 -20.51 8.18
CA SER A 85 -2.59 -21.77 8.84
C SER A 85 -3.22 -21.47 10.20
N PRO A 86 -4.41 -22.03 10.49
CA PRO A 86 -5.06 -21.89 11.79
C PRO A 86 -4.37 -22.71 12.88
N GLU A 87 -3.64 -23.78 12.51
CA GLU A 87 -3.03 -24.73 13.44
C GLU A 87 -1.54 -24.44 13.72
N ALA A 88 -0.82 -23.89 12.73
CA ALA A 88 0.62 -23.67 12.84
C ALA A 88 1.02 -22.28 13.37
N GLY A 89 0.06 -21.39 13.60
CA GLY A 89 0.33 -19.96 13.83
C GLY A 89 0.89 -19.26 12.58
N GLN A 90 1.17 -17.96 12.69
CA GLN A 90 1.74 -17.17 11.59
C GLN A 90 3.23 -17.51 11.35
N ASN A 91 3.51 -18.65 10.73
CA ASN A 91 4.85 -19.08 10.34
C ASN A 91 5.24 -18.51 8.97
N TYR A 92 5.43 -17.19 8.90
CA TYR A 92 5.92 -16.54 7.70
C TYR A 92 7.45 -16.52 7.67
N GLU A 93 8.04 -16.82 6.52
CA GLU A 93 9.45 -16.55 6.27
C GLU A 93 9.70 -15.04 6.39
N PRO A 94 10.60 -14.60 7.28
CA PRO A 94 10.76 -13.17 7.58
C PRO A 94 11.34 -12.39 6.40
N TYR A 95 12.23 -13.01 5.62
CA TYR A 95 12.76 -12.39 4.40
C TYR A 95 11.68 -12.18 3.33
N ALA A 96 10.79 -13.16 3.13
CA ALA A 96 9.67 -13.01 2.21
C ALA A 96 8.68 -11.94 2.70
N LEU A 97 8.36 -11.94 4.00
CA LEU A 97 7.49 -10.94 4.62
C LEU A 97 8.05 -9.52 4.44
N LEU A 98 9.35 -9.35 4.65
CA LEU A 98 10.06 -8.08 4.49
C LEU A 98 10.01 -7.60 3.03
N TRP A 99 10.50 -8.40 2.08
CA TRP A 99 10.59 -8.01 0.67
C TRP A 99 9.21 -7.71 0.06
N LEU A 100 8.20 -8.50 0.39
CA LEU A 100 6.84 -8.27 -0.07
C LEU A 100 6.22 -7.07 0.68
N GLY A 101 6.54 -6.89 1.96
CA GLY A 101 6.09 -5.78 2.79
C GLY A 101 6.57 -4.42 2.28
N VAL A 102 7.75 -4.33 1.67
CA VAL A 102 8.24 -3.09 1.03
C VAL A 102 7.24 -2.57 0.00
N GLY A 103 6.70 -3.45 -0.86
CA GLY A 103 5.72 -3.07 -1.88
C GLY A 103 4.43 -2.50 -1.27
N MET A 104 3.94 -3.12 -0.19
CA MET A 104 2.76 -2.66 0.54
C MET A 104 2.99 -1.31 1.23
N LEU A 105 4.15 -1.12 1.87
CA LEU A 105 4.49 0.13 2.53
C LEU A 105 4.63 1.28 1.52
N VAL A 106 5.34 1.04 0.42
CA VAL A 106 5.46 1.99 -0.70
C VAL A 106 4.08 2.35 -1.23
N HIS A 107 3.18 1.37 -1.42
CA HIS A 107 1.79 1.63 -1.82
C HIS A 107 1.06 2.55 -0.84
N GLY A 108 1.14 2.28 0.47
CA GLY A 108 0.50 3.10 1.50
C GLY A 108 0.97 4.55 1.45
N CYS A 109 2.28 4.77 1.40
CA CYS A 109 2.88 6.11 1.31
C CYS A 109 2.51 6.83 0.01
N MET A 110 2.67 6.15 -1.14
CA MET A 110 2.31 6.71 -2.46
C MET A 110 0.85 7.12 -2.49
N SER A 111 -0.04 6.32 -1.92
CA SER A 111 -1.47 6.59 -1.94
C SER A 111 -1.83 7.83 -1.12
N THR A 112 -1.31 7.94 0.10
CA THR A 112 -1.57 9.11 0.96
C THR A 112 -1.00 10.39 0.37
N LEU A 113 0.25 10.35 -0.10
CA LEU A 113 0.89 11.51 -0.72
C LEU A 113 0.14 11.92 -2.00
N SER A 114 -0.32 10.95 -2.79
CA SER A 114 -1.07 11.22 -4.01
C SER A 114 -2.40 11.92 -3.73
N ALA A 115 -3.12 11.47 -2.71
CA ALA A 115 -4.38 12.08 -2.31
C ALA A 115 -4.16 13.51 -1.80
N LEU A 116 -3.12 13.73 -1.00
CA LEU A 116 -2.74 15.06 -0.52
C LEU A 116 -2.44 16.01 -1.69
N VAL A 117 -1.61 15.56 -2.63
CA VAL A 117 -1.21 16.40 -3.76
C VAL A 117 -2.40 16.70 -4.69
N LEU A 118 -3.26 15.71 -4.94
CA LEU A 118 -4.49 15.94 -5.69
C LEU A 118 -5.41 16.94 -4.98
N THR A 119 -5.51 16.85 -3.65
CA THR A 119 -6.31 17.79 -2.85
C THR A 119 -5.74 19.20 -2.97
N LEU A 120 -4.43 19.36 -2.84
CA LEU A 120 -3.74 20.64 -3.00
C LEU A 120 -3.91 21.21 -4.42
N ASP A 121 -3.81 20.37 -5.46
CA ASP A 121 -4.05 20.74 -6.86
C ASP A 121 -5.44 21.40 -7.02
N ARG A 122 -6.46 20.76 -6.43
CA ARG A 122 -7.85 21.23 -6.52
C ARG A 122 -8.10 22.46 -5.66
N CYS A 123 -7.53 22.53 -4.47
CA CYS A 123 -7.58 23.73 -3.63
C CYS A 123 -6.93 24.92 -4.34
N LEU A 124 -5.75 24.76 -4.96
CA LEU A 124 -5.07 25.84 -5.68
C LEU A 124 -5.85 26.29 -6.92
N ALA A 125 -6.44 25.35 -7.66
CA ALA A 125 -7.28 25.65 -8.82
C ALA A 125 -8.54 26.46 -8.43
N LEU A 126 -9.13 26.17 -7.28
CA LEU A 126 -10.32 26.88 -6.77
C LEU A 126 -9.98 28.24 -6.17
N THR A 127 -8.91 28.34 -5.39
CA THR A 127 -8.54 29.58 -4.68
C THR A 127 -7.86 30.61 -5.59
N PHE A 128 -7.05 30.16 -6.57
CA PHE A 128 -6.27 31.06 -7.43
C PHE A 128 -6.45 30.75 -8.93
N PRO A 129 -7.68 30.83 -9.48
CA PRO A 129 -7.98 30.35 -10.83
C PRO A 129 -7.16 31.06 -11.93
N MET A 130 -6.93 32.37 -11.80
CA MET A 130 -6.16 33.15 -12.78
C MET A 130 -4.65 32.83 -12.77
N HIS A 131 -4.08 32.56 -11.59
CA HIS A 131 -2.67 32.19 -11.46
C HIS A 131 -2.43 30.71 -11.76
N TYR A 132 -3.45 29.87 -11.51
CA TYR A 132 -3.38 28.45 -11.75
C TYR A 132 -3.22 28.13 -13.24
N ASN A 133 -4.02 28.77 -14.10
CA ASN A 133 -3.97 28.55 -15.56
C ASN A 133 -2.67 29.03 -16.24
N SER A 134 -1.92 29.97 -15.64
CA SER A 134 -0.77 30.61 -16.30
C SER A 134 0.58 29.99 -15.93
N ARG A 135 0.83 29.74 -14.63
CA ARG A 135 2.07 29.13 -14.13
C ARG A 135 1.85 27.80 -13.42
N ILE A 136 0.86 27.71 -12.53
CA ILE A 136 0.73 26.58 -11.60
C ILE A 136 0.39 25.27 -12.30
N ALA A 137 -0.48 25.29 -13.30
CA ALA A 137 -0.85 24.09 -14.05
C ALA A 137 0.33 23.42 -14.79
N LYS A 138 1.41 24.14 -15.11
CA LYS A 138 2.53 23.61 -15.91
C LYS A 138 3.57 22.85 -15.08
N TRP A 139 3.98 23.42 -13.94
CA TRP A 139 5.04 22.85 -13.09
C TRP A 139 4.52 21.98 -11.93
N PHE A 140 3.28 22.16 -11.48
CA PHE A 140 2.74 21.44 -10.31
C PHE A 140 2.67 19.92 -10.50
N PRO A 141 2.30 19.39 -11.70
CA PRO A 141 2.39 17.95 -11.96
C PRO A 141 3.82 17.40 -11.86
N TRP A 142 4.83 18.16 -12.25
CA TRP A 142 6.23 17.74 -12.14
C TRP A 142 6.73 17.78 -10.70
N PHE A 143 6.36 18.82 -9.95
CA PHE A 143 6.61 18.89 -8.51
C PHE A 143 5.98 17.69 -7.78
N THR A 144 4.75 17.34 -8.16
CA THR A 144 4.03 16.15 -7.67
C THR A 144 4.85 14.88 -7.91
N VAL A 145 5.31 14.63 -9.14
CA VAL A 145 6.17 13.49 -9.49
C VAL A 145 7.47 13.49 -8.69
N ALA A 146 8.11 14.65 -8.52
CA ALA A 146 9.35 14.76 -7.75
C ALA A 146 9.15 14.40 -6.27
N CYS A 147 8.09 14.91 -5.63
CA CYS A 147 7.72 14.54 -4.27
C CYS A 147 7.47 13.03 -4.15
N PHE A 148 6.80 12.40 -5.14
CA PHE A 148 6.59 10.96 -5.14
C PHE A 148 7.89 10.16 -5.18
N ILE A 149 8.81 10.52 -6.08
CA ILE A 149 10.09 9.81 -6.22
C ILE A 149 10.90 9.96 -4.93
N LEU A 150 11.00 11.18 -4.39
CA LEU A 150 11.76 11.45 -3.16
C LEU A 150 11.18 10.71 -1.96
N SER A 151 9.86 10.73 -1.76
CA SER A 151 9.22 10.01 -0.65
C SER A 151 9.40 8.50 -0.79
N SER A 152 9.34 7.95 -2.01
CA SER A 152 9.54 6.51 -2.24
C SER A 152 10.98 6.08 -1.94
N ILE A 153 11.97 6.88 -2.36
CA ILE A 153 13.39 6.62 -2.08
C ILE A 153 13.67 6.73 -0.59
N PHE A 154 13.20 7.81 0.07
CA PHE A 154 13.37 7.99 1.50
C PHE A 154 12.80 6.82 2.28
N PHE A 155 11.60 6.35 1.92
CA PHE A 155 10.97 5.24 2.62
C PHE A 155 11.69 3.91 2.41
N ALA A 156 12.08 3.61 1.16
CA ALA A 156 12.89 2.43 0.86
C ALA A 156 14.21 2.43 1.64
N PHE A 157 14.84 3.60 1.80
CA PHE A 157 16.08 3.75 2.56
C PHE A 157 15.87 3.56 4.08
N ASN A 158 14.78 4.08 4.65
CA ASN A 158 14.46 3.85 6.07
C ASN A 158 14.21 2.37 6.36
N ILE A 159 13.46 1.66 5.50
CA ILE A 159 13.29 0.21 5.65
C ILE A 159 14.66 -0.49 5.59
N LEU A 160 15.53 -0.10 4.67
CA LEU A 160 16.87 -0.71 4.53
C LEU A 160 17.74 -0.52 5.78
N ILE A 161 17.62 0.62 6.47
CA ILE A 161 18.36 0.90 7.71
C ILE A 161 17.74 0.19 8.91
N GLU A 162 16.41 0.09 8.96
CA GLU A 162 15.69 -0.53 10.08
C GLU A 162 15.80 -2.07 10.09
N ILE A 163 16.29 -2.70 9.02
CA ILE A 163 16.57 -4.14 9.01
C ILE A 163 17.82 -4.39 9.86
N PRO A 164 17.71 -5.04 11.04
CA PRO A 164 18.90 -5.50 11.73
C PRO A 164 19.60 -6.52 10.84
N LEU A 165 20.77 -6.15 10.31
CA LEU A 165 21.67 -7.02 9.55
C LEU A 165 22.32 -8.12 10.42
N ASP A 166 21.91 -8.26 11.68
CA ASP A 166 22.34 -9.36 12.55
C ASP A 166 21.59 -10.66 12.20
N VAL A 167 22.05 -11.25 11.11
CA VAL A 167 21.84 -12.65 10.76
C VAL A 167 22.81 -13.51 11.58
N GLU A 168 22.79 -13.38 12.92
CA GLU A 168 23.31 -14.42 13.78
C GLU A 168 22.14 -15.28 14.29
N LYS A 169 21.93 -16.37 13.55
CA LYS A 169 21.17 -17.58 13.95
C LYS A 169 19.64 -17.47 13.89
N GLY A 170 19.09 -17.46 12.67
CA GLY A 170 17.94 -18.28 12.27
C GLY A 170 16.60 -18.14 13.00
N HIS A 171 16.44 -17.21 13.93
CA HIS A 171 15.20 -16.96 14.66
C HIS A 171 15.02 -15.47 14.89
N MET A 172 14.26 -14.80 14.01
CA MET A 172 13.72 -13.49 14.36
C MET A 172 12.68 -13.66 15.46
N LYS A 173 13.07 -13.46 16.72
CA LYS A 173 12.11 -13.16 17.78
C LYS A 173 11.73 -11.68 17.63
N PHE A 174 10.48 -11.40 17.30
CA PHE A 174 9.89 -10.09 17.52
C PHE A 174 9.80 -9.85 19.02
N THR A 175 10.88 -9.38 19.65
CA THR A 175 10.79 -8.82 21.00
C THR A 175 10.13 -7.46 20.87
N ARG A 176 8.82 -7.42 21.14
CA ARG A 176 8.13 -6.17 21.49
C ARG A 176 8.87 -5.63 22.70
N SER A 177 9.61 -4.52 22.54
CA SER A 177 10.21 -3.84 23.68
C SER A 177 9.08 -3.51 24.67
N LYS A 178 9.11 -4.12 25.85
CA LYS A 178 8.27 -3.64 26.95
C LYS A 178 8.69 -2.20 27.21
N PRO A 179 7.77 -1.23 27.29
CA PRO A 179 8.12 0.09 27.74
C PRO A 179 8.72 -0.02 29.14
N SER A 180 9.96 0.43 29.27
CA SER A 180 10.66 0.54 30.55
C SER A 180 9.98 1.63 31.37
N GLY A 181 9.29 1.23 32.43
CA GLY A 181 8.80 2.17 33.44
C GLY A 181 7.43 1.80 33.96
N TYR A 182 7.38 0.76 34.79
CA TYR A 182 6.52 0.66 35.97
C TYR A 182 7.16 -0.38 36.90
N GLU A 183 8.11 0.10 37.72
CA GLU A 183 8.35 -0.44 39.07
C GLU A 183 7.81 0.58 40.07
#